data_AF-A0A5N1LGL2-F1
#
_entry.id   AF-A0A5N1LGL2-F1
#
_cell.length_a   1.000
_cell.length_b   1.000
_cell.length_c   1.000
_cell.angle_alpha   90.00
_cell.angle_beta   90.00
_cell.angle_gamma   90.00
#
_symmetry.space_group_name_H-M   'P 1'
#
loop_
_entity.id
_entity.type
_entity.pdbx_description
1 polymer ?
#
loop_
_entity_poly.entity_id
_entity_poly.type
_entity_poly.pdbx_seq_one_letter_code
_entity_poly.pdbx_strand_id
1 'polypeptide(L)'
;MFDLTGFQRDLLYVVCGLDGPHGLAIKEEMEEYYEGEIHHGRLYPNLDTLVDKGLVEKAQKDRRTNIYSITRRGEREIAARNEWEQQYRAGEPSG
;
A
#
# COMPACT_ATOMS: atom_id res chain seq x y z
N MET A 1 0.46 7.68 -9.65
CA MET A 1 1.36 6.99 -8.71
C MET A 1 2.84 7.36 -8.88
N PHE A 2 3.21 8.30 -9.75
CA PHE A 2 4.61 8.70 -9.99
C PHE A 2 5.27 9.42 -8.79
N ASP A 3 4.47 9.87 -7.84
CA ASP A 3 4.85 10.64 -6.66
C ASP A 3 4.94 9.78 -5.39
N LEU A 4 4.83 8.45 -5.52
CA LEU A 4 5.03 7.50 -4.43
C LEU A 4 6.42 6.86 -4.51
N THR A 5 7.06 6.69 -3.35
CA THR A 5 8.24 5.82 -3.26
C THR A 5 7.84 4.36 -3.50
N GLY A 6 8.82 3.48 -3.80
CA GLY A 6 8.55 2.04 -3.91
C GLY A 6 7.85 1.48 -2.66
N PHE A 7 8.38 1.83 -1.49
CA PHE A 7 7.81 1.41 -0.21
C PHE A 7 6.36 1.89 0.01
N GLN A 8 6.02 3.12 -0.39
CA GLN A 8 4.66 3.65 -0.29
C GLN A 8 3.70 2.95 -1.25
N ARG A 9 4.18 2.66 -2.47
CA ARG A 9 3.39 1.89 -3.44
C ARG A 9 3.10 0.50 -2.91
N ASP A 10 4.11 -0.19 -2.38
CA ASP A 10 3.93 -1.54 -1.85
C ASP A 10 2.97 -1.55 -0.66
N LEU A 11 3.07 -0.56 0.24
CA LEU A 11 2.09 -0.36 1.31
C LEU A 11 0.67 -0.16 0.79
N LEU A 12 0.50 0.60 -0.29
CA LEU A 12 -0.82 0.82 -0.88
C LEU A 12 -1.42 -0.50 -1.41
N TYR A 13 -0.59 -1.34 -2.05
CA TYR A 13 -1.01 -2.67 -2.49
C TYR A 13 -1.37 -3.59 -1.33
N VAL A 14 -0.54 -3.64 -0.27
CA VAL A 14 -0.81 -4.44 0.93
C VAL A 14 -2.12 -3.99 1.59
N VAL A 15 -2.33 -2.69 1.79
CA VAL A 15 -3.60 -2.18 2.35
C VAL A 15 -4.79 -2.52 1.46
N CYS A 16 -4.65 -2.49 0.14
CA CYS A 16 -5.72 -2.86 -0.79
C CYS A 16 -6.02 -4.37 -0.79
N GLY A 17 -5.01 -5.22 -0.56
CA GLY A 17 -5.17 -6.67 -0.53
C GLY A 17 -5.75 -7.21 0.78
N LEU A 18 -5.78 -6.40 1.83
CA LEU A 18 -6.27 -6.77 3.16
C LEU A 18 -7.60 -6.08 3.45
N ASP A 19 -8.49 -6.76 4.20
CA ASP A 19 -9.79 -6.21 4.59
C ASP A 19 -9.70 -5.40 5.90
N GLY A 20 -9.48 -4.10 5.79
CA GLY A 20 -9.40 -3.19 6.93
C GLY A 20 -8.31 -3.55 7.95
N PRO A 21 -7.05 -3.76 7.54
CA PRO A 21 -5.99 -4.18 8.45
C PRO A 21 -5.65 -3.10 9.47
N HIS A 22 -5.23 -3.54 10.67
CA HIS A 22 -4.55 -2.66 11.61
C HIS A 22 -3.06 -2.52 11.28
N GLY A 23 -2.43 -1.47 11.82
CA GLY A 23 -1.02 -1.16 11.54
C GLY A 23 -0.05 -2.34 11.74
N LEU A 24 -0.28 -3.20 12.75
CA LEU A 24 0.56 -4.39 12.98
C LEU A 24 0.42 -5.45 11.87
N ALA A 25 -0.77 -5.69 11.31
CA ALA A 25 -0.95 -6.66 10.25
C ALA A 25 -0.27 -6.19 8.96
N ILE A 26 -0.38 -4.89 8.65
CA ILE A 26 0.36 -4.28 7.53
C ILE A 26 1.88 -4.43 7.74
N LYS A 27 2.36 -4.26 8.99
CA LYS A 27 3.78 -4.44 9.31
C LYS A 27 4.23 -5.87 9.02
N GLU A 28 3.49 -6.86 9.50
CA GLU A 28 3.81 -8.28 9.35
C GLU A 28 3.91 -8.67 7.86
N GLU A 29 2.92 -8.30 7.05
CA GLU A 29 2.92 -8.54 5.60
C GLU A 29 4.11 -7.87 4.88
N MET A 30 4.44 -6.65 5.28
CA MET A 30 5.58 -5.95 4.70
C MET A 30 6.92 -6.55 5.15
N GLU A 31 7.04 -7.00 6.40
CA GLU A 31 8.26 -7.67 6.89
C GLU A 31 8.47 -9.03 6.25
N GLU A 32 7.39 -9.77 6.00
CA GLU A 32 7.41 -11.00 5.21
C GLU A 32 7.87 -10.73 3.79
N TYR A 33 7.28 -9.75 3.10
CA TYR A 33 7.65 -9.40 1.73
C TYR A 33 9.09 -8.92 1.57
N TYR A 34 9.60 -8.13 2.52
CA TYR A 34 10.96 -7.62 2.50
C TYR A 34 12.00 -8.55 3.17
N GLU A 35 11.57 -9.72 3.64
CA GLU A 35 12.38 -10.69 4.40
C GLU A 35 13.22 -10.02 5.52
N GLY A 36 12.61 -9.07 6.25
CA GLY A 36 13.36 -8.27 7.21
C GLY A 36 12.52 -7.36 8.08
N GLU A 37 13.12 -6.88 9.18
CA GLU A 37 12.43 -6.01 10.14
C GLU A 37 12.15 -4.62 9.56
N ILE A 38 10.91 -4.13 9.76
CA ILE A 38 10.47 -2.80 9.39
C ILE A 38 10.21 -1.99 10.65
N HIS A 39 11.08 -1.01 10.90
CA HIS A 39 10.90 -0.11 12.03
C HIS A 39 9.62 0.72 11.91
N HIS A 40 8.96 0.95 13.04
CA HIS A 40 7.75 1.77 13.13
C HIS A 40 7.92 3.18 12.55
N GLY A 41 9.11 3.78 12.73
CA GLY A 41 9.46 5.09 12.17
C GLY A 41 9.56 5.11 10.64
N ARG A 42 9.58 3.96 9.98
CA ARG A 42 9.45 3.83 8.52
C ARG A 42 8.00 3.55 8.13
N LEU A 43 7.32 2.65 8.83
CA LEU A 43 5.96 2.24 8.47
C LEU A 43 4.94 3.38 8.59
N TYR A 44 4.81 3.96 9.78
CA TYR A 44 3.70 4.88 10.07
C TYR A 44 3.80 6.21 9.31
N PRO A 45 4.97 6.85 9.17
CA PRO A 45 5.06 8.06 8.34
C PRO A 45 4.69 7.83 6.88
N ASN A 46 4.94 6.63 6.34
CA ASN A 46 4.51 6.29 4.99
C ASN A 46 3.01 6.01 4.90
N LEU A 47 2.41 5.36 5.90
CA LEU A 47 0.94 5.24 6.00
C LEU A 47 0.27 6.62 6.10
N ASP A 48 0.78 7.50 6.96
CA ASP A 48 0.26 8.86 7.10
C ASP A 48 0.41 9.64 5.78
N THR A 49 1.52 9.47 5.05
CA THR A 49 1.67 10.06 3.70
C THR A 49 0.59 9.56 2.72
N LEU A 50 0.24 8.27 2.74
CA LEU A 50 -0.82 7.73 1.90
C LEU A 50 -2.21 8.26 2.30
N VAL A 51 -2.42 8.51 3.59
CA VAL A 51 -3.63 9.15 4.13
C VAL A 51 -3.72 10.61 3.70
N ASP A 52 -2.64 11.38 3.84
CA ASP A 52 -2.58 12.80 3.44
C ASP A 52 -2.79 12.97 1.94
N LYS A 53 -2.32 12.01 1.12
CA LYS A 53 -2.58 11.96 -0.32
C LYS A 53 -4.00 11.51 -0.66
N GLY A 54 -4.81 11.11 0.33
CA GLY A 54 -6.17 10.62 0.16
C GLY A 54 -6.24 9.31 -0.63
N LEU A 55 -5.21 8.47 -0.54
CA LEU A 55 -5.16 7.15 -1.18
C LEU A 55 -5.65 6.06 -0.22
N VAL A 56 -5.35 6.23 1.06
CA VAL A 56 -5.79 5.38 2.17
C VAL A 56 -6.64 6.20 3.13
N GLU A 57 -7.63 5.60 3.75
CA GLU A 57 -8.37 6.16 4.88
C GLU A 57 -7.88 5.52 6.18
N LYS A 58 -7.84 6.30 7.25
CA LYS A 58 -7.44 5.86 8.59
C LYS A 58 -8.61 6.05 9.55
N ALA A 59 -9.12 4.94 10.08
CA ALA A 59 -10.20 4.93 11.05
C ALA A 59 -9.68 4.47 12.42
N GLN A 60 -10.12 5.13 13.48
CA GLN A 60 -9.78 4.73 14.83
C GLN A 60 -10.72 3.60 15.29
N LYS A 61 -10.18 2.39 15.51
CA LYS A 61 -10.95 1.25 16.07
C LYS A 61 -11.10 1.41 17.58
N ASP A 62 -10.02 1.79 18.25
CA ASP A 62 -9.97 2.04 19.69
C ASP A 62 -8.85 3.05 20.02
N ARG A 63 -8.59 3.30 21.31
CA ARG A 63 -7.58 4.28 21.75
C ARG A 63 -6.16 4.01 21.26
N ARG A 64 -5.84 2.78 20.85
CA ARG A 64 -4.50 2.31 20.48
C ARG A 64 -4.44 1.72 19.07
N THR A 65 -5.57 1.33 18.49
CA THR A 65 -5.63 0.63 17.20
C THR A 65 -6.27 1.51 16.13
N ASN A 66 -5.52 1.75 15.05
CA ASN A 66 -6.05 2.30 13.81
C ASN A 66 -6.24 1.18 12.79
N ILE A 67 -7.32 1.27 12.02
CA ILE A 67 -7.60 0.48 10.82
C ILE A 67 -7.31 1.36 9.61
N TYR A 68 -6.77 0.75 8.56
CA TYR A 68 -6.51 1.40 7.28
C TYR A 68 -7.33 0.73 6.19
N SER A 69 -7.91 1.51 5.28
CA SER A 69 -8.67 1.00 4.14
C SER A 69 -8.33 1.76 2.87
N ILE A 70 -8.39 1.07 1.73
CA ILE A 70 -8.18 1.73 0.44
C ILE A 70 -9.35 2.68 0.14
N THR A 71 -9.04 3.86 -0.39
CA THR A 71 -10.07 4.77 -0.90
C THR A 71 -10.37 4.47 -2.36
N ARG A 72 -11.50 4.96 -2.88
CA ARG A 72 -11.79 4.95 -4.33
C ARG A 72 -10.70 5.60 -5.18
N ARG A 73 -9.97 6.58 -4.63
CA ARG A 73 -8.84 7.21 -5.33
C ARG A 73 -7.65 6.26 -5.36
N GLY A 74 -7.33 5.62 -4.23
CA GLY A 74 -6.29 4.60 -4.14
C GLY A 74 -6.53 3.44 -5.12
N GLU A 75 -7.76 2.94 -5.20
CA GLU A 75 -8.15 1.90 -6.17
C GLU A 75 -7.88 2.32 -7.63
N ARG A 76 -8.24 3.56 -8.00
CA ARG A 76 -7.97 4.08 -9.35
C ARG A 76 -6.47 4.18 -9.64
N GLU A 77 -5.67 4.60 -8.67
CA GLU A 77 -4.22 4.67 -8.82
C GLU A 77 -3.59 3.28 -9.01
N ILE A 78 -4.07 2.27 -8.28
CA ILE A 78 -3.68 0.88 -8.46
C ILE A 78 -4.09 0.38 -9.84
N ALA A 79 -5.33 0.62 -10.27
CA ALA A 79 -5.82 0.20 -11.58
C ALA A 79 -4.97 0.81 -12.71
N ALA A 80 -4.74 2.13 -12.67
CA ALA A 80 -3.91 2.82 -13.65
C ALA A 80 -2.47 2.29 -13.66
N ARG A 81 -1.92 1.94 -12.49
CA ARG A 81 -0.60 1.31 -12.39
C ARG A 81 -0.59 -0.08 -13.04
N ASN A 82 -1.60 -0.90 -12.78
CA ASN A 82 -1.71 -2.25 -13.35
C ASN A 82 -1.87 -2.20 -14.88
N GLU A 83 -2.64 -1.25 -15.40
CA GLU A 83 -2.76 -1.01 -16.85
C GLU A 83 -1.41 -0.61 -17.47
N TRP A 84 -0.67 0.29 -16.80
CA TRP A 84 0.67 0.67 -17.25
C TRP A 84 1.63 -0.50 -17.24
N GLU A 85 1.66 -1.33 -16.19
CA GLU A 85 2.55 -2.51 -16.13
C GLU A 85 2.22 -3.54 -17.21
N GLN A 86 0.93 -3.77 -17.49
CA GLN A 86 0.50 -4.69 -18.54
C GLN A 86 1.01 -4.30 -19.93
N GLN A 87 1.13 -3.01 -20.25
CA GLN A 87 1.67 -2.54 -21.54
C GLN A 87 3.10 -3.02 -21.79
N TYR A 88 3.89 -3.22 -20.73
CA TYR A 88 5.28 -3.68 -20.83
C TYR A 88 5.43 -5.18 -20.62
N ARG A 89 4.51 -5.83 -19.89
CA ARG A 89 4.50 -7.29 -19.71
C ARG A 89 3.90 -8.04 -20.89
N ALA A 90 2.97 -7.44 -21.63
CA ALA A 90 2.37 -8.03 -22.82
C ALA A 90 3.31 -8.05 -24.06
N GLY A 91 4.57 -7.67 -23.89
CA GLY A 91 5.58 -7.59 -24.94
C GLY A 91 6.58 -8.74 -25.01
N GLU A 92 6.39 -9.86 -24.30
CA GLU A 92 7.23 -11.05 -24.55
C GLU A 92 6.88 -11.66 -25.91
N PRO A 93 7.82 -11.70 -26.89
CA PRO A 93 7.63 -12.54 -28.05
C PRO A 93 7.67 -13.98 -27.55
N SER A 94 6.63 -14.75 -27.84
CA SER A 94 6.72 -16.20 -27.81
C SER A 94 7.83 -16.61 -28.78
N GLY A 95 9.02 -16.91 -28.26
CA GLY A 95 10.20 -17.35 -28.98
C GLY A 95 10.82 -18.53 -28.28
#